data_AF-A0A5K7YI07-F1
#
_entry.id   AF-A0A5K7YI07-F1
#
_cell.length_a   1.000
_cell.length_b   1.000
_cell.length_c   1.000
_cell.angle_alpha   90.00
_cell.angle_beta   90.00
_cell.angle_gamma   90.00
#
_symmetry.space_group_name_H-M   'P 1'
#
loop_
_entity.id
_entity.type
_entity.pdbx_description
1 polymer ?
#
loop_
_entity_poly.entity_id
_entity_poly.type
_entity_poly.pdbx_seq_one_letter_code
_entity_poly.pdbx_strand_id
1 'polypeptide(L)' 'MGGTGDTLTGLAAALIGSNGLSLSAAAIAAARINREAGALADLTPASQVADLIRHLPRAMEKVLA' A
#
# COMPACT_ATOMS: atom_id res chain seq x y z
N MET A 1 4.23 -2.87 -13.90
CA MET A 1 3.49 -1.67 -13.45
C MET A 1 4.45 -0.56 -13.08
N GLY A 2 4.33 0.61 -13.72
CA GLY A 2 4.97 1.84 -13.24
C GLY A 2 4.14 2.50 -12.12
N GLY A 3 4.77 3.31 -11.25
CA GLY A 3 4.07 4.10 -10.22
C GLY A 3 3.78 3.38 -8.89
N THR A 4 4.10 2.10 -8.76
CA THR A 4 3.89 1.36 -7.48
C THR A 4 4.85 1.81 -6.39
N GLY A 5 6.04 2.33 -6.76
CA GLY A 5 6.97 2.94 -5.82
C GLY A 5 6.42 4.22 -5.18
N ASP A 6 5.72 5.04 -5.97
CA ASP A 6 5.06 6.27 -5.48
C ASP A 6 3.92 5.90 -4.53
N THR A 7 3.15 4.86 -4.86
CA THR A 7 2.07 4.38 -3.99
C THR A 7 2.60 3.86 -2.66
N LEU A 8 3.65 3.04 -2.69
CA LEU A 8 4.29 2.51 -1.48
C LEU A 8 4.89 3.61 -0.61
N THR A 9 5.60 4.56 -1.22
CA THR A 9 6.25 5.67 -0.50
C THR A 9 5.20 6.63 0.07
N GLY A 10 4.17 6.98 -0.70
CA GLY A 10 3.07 7.81 -0.24
C GLY A 10 2.32 7.18 0.93
N LEU A 11 2.10 5.87 0.91
CA LEU A 11 1.48 5.14 2.00
C LEU A 11 2.35 5.15 3.26
N ALA A 12 3.66 4.89 3.13
CA ALA A 12 4.59 4.97 4.27
C ALA A 12 4.61 6.39 4.88
N ALA A 13 4.66 7.43 4.04
CA ALA A 13 4.60 8.81 4.49
C ALA A 13 3.27 9.13 5.21
N ALA A 14 2.14 8.67 4.68
CA ALA A 14 0.83 8.87 5.31
C ALA A 14 0.72 8.18 6.67
N LEU A 15 1.25 6.95 6.80
CA LEU A 15 1.28 6.21 8.05
C LEU A 15 2.17 6.88 9.11
N ILE A 16 3.28 7.49 8.70
CA ILE A 16 4.11 8.30 9.62
C ILE A 16 3.35 9.57 10.02
N GLY A 17 2.88 10.34 9.04
CA GLY A 17 2.32 11.68 9.28
C GLY A 17 0.94 11.67 9.94
N SER A 18 0.13 10.65 9.68
CA SER A 18 -1.27 10.57 10.17
C SER A 18 -1.44 9.60 11.34
N ASN A 19 -0.71 8.48 11.35
CA ASN A 19 -0.81 7.47 12.40
C ASN A 19 0.34 7.53 13.43
N GLY A 20 1.38 8.34 13.20
CA GLY A 20 2.52 8.46 14.12
C GLY A 20 3.40 7.20 14.19
N LEU A 21 3.31 6.32 13.19
CA LEU A 21 4.15 5.12 13.14
C LEU A 21 5.63 5.51 12.98
N SER A 22 6.53 4.73 13.60
CA SER A 22 7.96 4.86 13.35
C SER A 22 8.26 4.56 11.87
N LEU A 23 9.35 5.12 11.34
CA LEU A 23 9.75 4.91 9.94
C LEU A 23 9.79 3.42 9.57
N SER A 24 10.37 2.58 10.42
CA SER A 24 10.46 1.13 10.21
C SER A 24 9.07 0.47 10.19
N ALA A 25 8.23 0.78 11.18
CA ALA A 25 6.88 0.20 11.27
C ALA A 25 6.00 0.64 10.09
N ALA A 26 6.07 1.92 9.70
CA ALA A 26 5.36 2.45 8.55
C ALA A 26 5.82 1.83 7.23
N ALA A 27 7.12 1.67 7.02
CA ALA A 27 7.67 1.05 5.82
C ALA A 27 7.24 -0.42 5.69
N ILE A 28 7.28 -1.18 6.79
CA ILE A 28 6.83 -2.57 6.83
C ILE A 28 5.32 -2.65 6.55
N ALA A 29 4.51 -1.83 7.23
CA ALA A 29 3.07 -1.80 7.04
C ALA A 29 2.70 -1.42 5.59
N ALA A 30 3.34 -0.37 5.04
CA ALA A 30 3.10 0.06 3.66
C ALA A 30 3.44 -1.03 2.64
N ALA A 31 4.56 -1.73 2.82
CA ALA A 31 4.93 -2.85 1.95
C ALA A 31 3.90 -3.99 2.00
N ARG A 32 3.42 -4.34 3.20
CA ARG A 32 2.38 -5.37 3.40
C ARG A 32 1.05 -4.95 2.78
N ILE A 33 0.60 -3.72 3.01
CA ILE A 33 -0.64 -3.19 2.43
C ILE A 33 -0.54 -3.18 0.90
N ASN A 34 0.57 -2.72 0.32
CA ASN A 34 0.75 -2.68 -1.13
C ASN A 34 0.75 -4.10 -1.75
N ARG A 35 1.31 -5.09 -1.04
CA ARG A 35 1.23 -6.50 -1.42
C ARG A 35 -0.20 -7.04 -1.36
N GLU A 36 -0.91 -6.80 -0.26
CA GLU A 36 -2.29 -7.26 -0.07
C GLU A 36 -3.26 -6.61 -1.06
N ALA A 37 -3.10 -5.32 -1.34
CA ALA A 37 -3.88 -4.62 -2.36
C ALA A 37 -3.66 -5.24 -3.74
N GLY A 38 -2.41 -5.57 -4.09
CA GLY A 38 -2.10 -6.24 -5.34
C GLY A 38 -2.68 -7.64 -5.46
N ALA A 39 -2.69 -8.40 -4.36
CA ALA A 39 -3.32 -9.73 -4.32
C ALA A 39 -4.85 -9.64 -4.41
N LEU A 40 -5.47 -8.66 -3.72
CA LEU A 40 -6.91 -8.42 -3.77
C LEU A 40 -7.41 -7.98 -5.16
N ALA A 41 -6.54 -7.35 -5.94
CA ALA A 41 -6.83 -6.85 -7.28
C ALA A 41 -6.35 -7.79 -8.41
N ASP A 42 -5.77 -8.95 -8.07
CA ASP A 42 -5.21 -9.93 -9.02
C ASP A 42 -4.29 -9.28 -10.08
N LEU A 43 -3.37 -8.42 -9.61
CA LEU A 43 -2.59 -7.58 -10.51
C LEU A 43 -1.53 -8.37 -11.27
N THR A 44 -1.42 -8.06 -12.55
CA THR A 44 -0.36 -8.53 -13.44
C THR A 44 0.59 -7.37 -13.76
N PRO A 45 1.78 -7.62 -14.36
CA PRO A 45 2.65 -6.54 -14.81
C PRO A 45 1.99 -5.53 -15.76
N ALA A 46 0.93 -5.94 -16.49
CA ALA A 46 0.17 -5.14 -17.44
C ALA A 46 -0.96 -4.30 -16.81
N SER A 47 -1.33 -4.58 -15.55
CA SER A 47 -2.37 -3.82 -14.83
C SER A 47 -1.95 -2.36 -14.59
N GLN A 48 -2.91 -1.49 -14.26
CA GLN A 48 -2.64 -0.08 -13.99
C GLN A 48 -2.56 0.17 -12.48
N VAL A 49 -1.79 1.19 -12.05
CA VAL A 49 -1.68 1.55 -10.62
C VAL A 49 -3.03 1.93 -10.01
N ALA A 50 -3.95 2.48 -10.83
CA ALA A 50 -5.31 2.79 -10.41
C ALA A 50 -6.08 1.54 -9.93
N ASP A 51 -5.78 0.36 -10.49
CA ASP A 51 -6.38 -0.90 -10.07
C ASP A 51 -5.90 -1.30 -8.67
N LEU A 52 -4.64 -1.01 -8.32
CA LEU A 52 -4.12 -1.20 -6.97
C LEU A 52 -4.77 -0.23 -5.96
N ILE A 53 -4.85 1.06 -6.31
CA ILE A 53 -5.31 2.13 -5.41
C ILE A 53 -6.72 1.86 -4.89
N ARG A 54 -7.64 1.36 -5.74
CA ARG A 54 -9.02 1.03 -5.34
C ARG A 54 -9.11 -0.01 -4.22
N HIS A 55 -8.07 -0.83 -4.04
CA HIS A 55 -8.04 -1.90 -3.04
C HIS A 55 -7.24 -1.54 -1.77
N LEU A 56 -6.60 -0.35 -1.72
CA LEU A 56 -5.83 0.09 -0.56
C LEU A 56 -6.65 0.15 0.74
N PRO A 57 -7.89 0.71 0.79
CA PRO A 57 -8.64 0.78 2.04
C PRO A 57 -8.87 -0.60 2.67
N ARG A 58 -9.29 -1.58 1.87
CA ARG A 58 -9.50 -2.97 2.34
C ARG A 58 -8.19 -3.65 2.73
N ALA A 59 -7.10 -3.38 2.03
CA ALA A 59 -5.78 -3.90 2.38
C ALA A 59 -5.28 -3.30 3.70
N MET A 60 -5.53 -2.01 3.96
CA MET A 60 -5.21 -1.35 5.22
C MET A 60 -5.96 -1.98 6.39
N GLU A 61 -7.27 -2.21 6.25
CA GLU A 61 -8.07 -2.92 7.27
C GLU A 61 -7.47 -4.29 7.62
N LYS A 62 -7.03 -5.06 6.61
CA LYS A 62 -6.43 -6.38 6.85
C LYS A 62 -5.06 -6.33 7.55
N VAL A 63 -4.26 -5.30 7.28
CA VAL A 63 -2.86 -5.23 7.73
C VAL A 63 -2.72 -4.53 9.08
N LEU A 64 -3.58 -3.54 9.34
CA LEU A 64 -3.53 -2.68 10.53
C LEU A 64 -4.53 -3.10 11.63
N ALA A 65 -5.37 -4.11 11.38
CA ALA A 65 -6.22 -4.73 12.40
C ALA A 65 -5.41 -5.38 13.52
#